data_AF-A0A6A6NFC9-F1
#
_entry.id   AF-A0A6A6NFC9-F1
#
_cell.length_a   1.000
_cell.length_b   1.000
_cell.length_c   1.000
_cell.angle_alpha   90.00
_cell.angle_beta   90.00
_cell.angle_gamma   90.00
#
_symmetry.space_group_name_H-M   'P 1'
#
loop_
_entity.id
_entity.type
_entity.pdbx_description
1 polymer ?
#
loop_
_entity_poly.entity_id
_entity_poly.type
_entity_poly.pdbx_seq_one_letter_code
_entity_poly.pdbx_strand_id
1 'polypeptide(L)'
;MAYFEFLPVNQENRFGTQALSSSPTFLSDQELVDLADVKLGHEYELVVTTYAGLYRYRVGDVLRVAGFKNKAPQFNFVCRKNVVLSIDSDKTDEVELQNAVKNAANHLLQFGASLIEHTSYADTSNIPGHYVLFWEISHSGETLIPPAIFEDCCLAVEESLNSVYRQGRVSDKSIGPLEIRIVETGTFDKLMDYALSQGASINQYKTPRCVKYAPIIELLSYSVVSNYFSPKCPKWVPRHKQWCSHENY
;
A
#
# COMPACT_ATOMS: atom_id res chain seq x y z
N MET A 1 -0.78 -14.79 26.86
CA MET A 1 -0.96 -16.01 26.03
C MET A 1 -2.03 -15.74 24.98
N ALA A 2 -2.06 -16.48 23.88
CA ALA A 2 -3.09 -16.33 22.84
C ALA A 2 -3.34 -17.71 22.21
N TYR A 3 -4.52 -17.90 21.65
CA TYR A 3 -4.85 -19.04 20.80
C TYR A 3 -4.65 -18.64 19.34
N PHE A 4 -4.02 -19.52 18.56
CA PHE A 4 -3.60 -19.25 17.18
C PHE A 4 -4.27 -20.22 16.22
N GLU A 5 -4.95 -19.66 15.23
CA GLU A 5 -5.61 -20.35 14.13
C GLU A 5 -5.07 -19.81 12.80
N PHE A 6 -5.23 -20.58 11.73
CA PHE A 6 -4.60 -20.32 10.44
C PHE A 6 -5.59 -20.51 9.31
N LEU A 7 -5.83 -19.44 8.54
CA LEU A 7 -6.72 -19.46 7.38
C LEU A 7 -5.91 -19.75 6.11
N PRO A 8 -6.13 -20.86 5.38
CA PRO A 8 -5.37 -21.18 4.17
C PRO A 8 -5.46 -20.10 3.09
N VAL A 9 -4.33 -19.76 2.45
CA VAL A 9 -4.29 -18.80 1.33
C VAL A 9 -4.14 -19.56 0.01
N ASN A 10 -5.20 -19.57 -0.81
CA ASN A 10 -5.13 -20.12 -2.17
C ASN A 10 -4.33 -19.16 -3.08
N GLN A 11 -3.47 -19.71 -3.94
CA GLN A 11 -2.60 -18.92 -4.85
C GLN A 11 -3.38 -17.99 -5.81
N GLU A 12 -4.64 -18.28 -6.10
CA GLU A 12 -5.50 -17.45 -6.95
C GLU A 12 -5.87 -16.10 -6.31
N ASN A 13 -5.82 -15.97 -4.98
CA ASN A 13 -6.15 -14.73 -4.26
C ASN A 13 -4.96 -13.78 -4.07
N ARG A 14 -3.79 -14.08 -4.64
CA ARG A 14 -2.58 -13.23 -4.52
C ARG A 14 -2.57 -12.06 -5.50
N PHE A 15 -3.27 -12.18 -6.62
CA PHE A 15 -3.46 -11.12 -7.60
C PHE A 15 -4.93 -10.72 -7.54
N GLY A 16 -5.23 -9.47 -7.18
CA GLY A 16 -6.57 -8.99 -6.82
C GLY A 16 -7.62 -9.06 -7.93
N THR A 17 -8.12 -10.25 -8.25
CA THR A 17 -9.42 -10.44 -8.89
C THR A 17 -10.49 -10.45 -7.82
N GLN A 18 -10.97 -9.24 -7.46
CA GLN A 18 -12.25 -9.10 -6.78
C GLN A 18 -13.35 -9.57 -7.75
N ALA A 19 -13.80 -10.81 -7.60
CA ALA A 19 -15.17 -11.13 -7.97
C ALA A 19 -16.07 -10.44 -6.94
N LEU A 20 -16.89 -9.49 -7.38
CA LEU A 20 -17.94 -8.90 -6.55
C LEU A 20 -18.91 -9.99 -6.10
N SER A 21 -18.74 -10.48 -4.88
CA SER A 21 -19.83 -11.12 -4.13
C SER A 21 -20.35 -10.12 -3.12
N SER A 22 -21.37 -9.36 -3.53
CA SER A 22 -22.18 -8.51 -2.68
C SER A 22 -23.02 -9.37 -1.72
N SER A 23 -22.51 -9.63 -0.53
CA SER A 23 -23.27 -10.07 0.64
C SER A 23 -22.43 -9.85 1.90
N PRO A 24 -23.01 -9.45 3.04
CA PRO A 24 -22.30 -9.45 4.32
C PRO A 24 -22.12 -10.91 4.73
N THR A 25 -21.04 -11.54 4.26
CA THR A 25 -20.77 -12.95 4.52
C THR A 25 -20.34 -13.09 5.96
N PHE A 26 -21.29 -13.38 6.84
CA PHE A 26 -21.01 -14.16 8.05
C PHE A 26 -20.10 -15.31 7.63
N LEU A 27 -18.94 -15.40 8.28
CA LEU A 27 -17.88 -16.40 8.09
C LEU A 27 -18.46 -17.72 7.56
N SER A 28 -18.46 -17.91 6.24
CA SER A 28 -18.58 -19.27 5.72
C SER A 28 -17.35 -20.00 6.23
N ASP A 29 -17.55 -21.18 6.81
CA ASP A 29 -16.51 -22.06 7.38
C ASP A 29 -15.45 -22.42 6.31
N GLN A 30 -14.57 -21.48 5.98
CA GLN A 30 -13.22 -21.83 5.57
C GLN A 30 -12.58 -22.43 6.81
N GLU A 31 -12.38 -23.74 6.77
CA GLU A 31 -11.87 -24.56 7.88
C GLU A 31 -10.54 -23.96 8.36
N LEU A 32 -10.60 -23.23 9.48
CA LEU A 32 -9.40 -22.72 10.13
C LEU A 32 -8.59 -23.92 10.62
N VAL A 33 -7.29 -23.83 10.42
CA VAL A 33 -6.36 -24.87 10.82
C VAL A 33 -5.74 -24.47 12.15
N ASP A 34 -5.70 -25.40 13.10
CA ASP A 34 -5.05 -25.18 14.39
C ASP A 34 -3.53 -25.09 14.23
N LEU A 35 -2.85 -24.46 15.19
CA LEU A 35 -1.39 -24.31 15.20
C LEU A 35 -0.62 -25.62 14.98
N ALA A 36 -1.15 -26.74 15.46
CA ALA A 36 -0.50 -28.05 15.33
C ALA A 36 -0.67 -28.70 13.95
N ASP A 37 -1.68 -28.29 13.18
CA ASP A 37 -2.12 -28.98 11.96
C ASP A 37 -1.72 -28.24 10.67
N VAL A 38 -0.96 -27.15 10.78
CA VAL A 38 -0.41 -26.43 9.63
C VAL A 38 0.52 -27.33 8.82
N LYS A 39 0.51 -27.16 7.49
CA LYS A 39 1.27 -28.02 6.57
C LYS A 39 2.54 -27.33 6.09
N LEU A 40 3.64 -28.07 6.06
CA LEU A 40 4.94 -27.56 5.58
C LEU A 40 4.82 -26.99 4.16
N GLY A 41 5.40 -25.81 3.92
CA GLY A 41 5.39 -25.13 2.62
C GLY A 41 4.08 -24.43 2.27
N HIS A 42 2.99 -24.70 2.97
CA HIS A 42 1.71 -24.00 2.77
C HIS A 42 1.72 -22.61 3.42
N GLU A 43 0.85 -21.75 2.92
CA GLU A 43 0.69 -20.39 3.39
C GLU A 43 -0.67 -20.16 4.02
N TYR A 44 -0.64 -19.40 5.11
CA TYR A 44 -1.80 -19.16 5.94
C TYR A 44 -1.84 -17.70 6.39
N GLU A 45 -3.04 -17.16 6.50
CA GLU A 45 -3.28 -15.91 7.20
C GLU A 45 -3.47 -16.18 8.70
N LEU A 46 -2.79 -15.41 9.53
CA LEU A 46 -2.82 -15.55 10.98
C LEU A 46 -4.14 -15.06 11.58
N VAL A 47 -4.77 -15.90 12.40
CA VAL A 47 -5.97 -15.59 13.18
C VAL A 47 -5.65 -15.77 14.66
N VAL A 48 -6.00 -14.78 15.49
CA VAL A 48 -5.66 -14.77 16.92
C VAL A 48 -6.91 -14.61 17.79
N THR A 49 -6.95 -15.38 18.87
CA THR A 49 -7.83 -15.13 20.01
C THR A 49 -6.99 -14.78 21.23
N THR A 50 -7.19 -13.59 21.80
CA THR A 50 -6.35 -13.06 22.89
C THR A 50 -7.16 -12.86 24.18
N TYR A 51 -6.47 -12.88 25.33
CA TYR A 51 -7.12 -12.61 26.63
C TYR A 51 -7.66 -11.18 26.75
N ALA A 52 -7.22 -10.26 25.87
CA ALA A 52 -7.71 -8.89 25.81
C ALA A 52 -9.05 -8.76 25.05
N GLY A 53 -9.67 -9.87 24.67
CA GLY A 53 -11.03 -9.89 24.09
C GLY A 53 -11.09 -9.81 22.56
N LEU A 54 -9.97 -10.03 21.86
CA LEU A 54 -10.01 -10.29 20.42
C LEU A 54 -10.38 -11.76 20.20
N TYR A 55 -11.44 -12.04 19.44
CA TYR A 55 -11.91 -13.40 19.16
C TYR A 55 -11.82 -13.68 17.66
N ARG A 56 -11.09 -14.74 17.28
CA ARG A 56 -10.83 -15.13 15.88
C ARG A 56 -10.46 -13.92 15.00
N TYR A 57 -9.64 -13.02 15.55
CA TYR A 57 -9.26 -11.78 14.87
C TYR A 57 -8.23 -12.06 13.78
N ARG A 58 -8.56 -11.71 12.54
CA ARG A 58 -7.66 -11.83 11.40
C ARG A 58 -6.58 -10.75 11.48
N VAL A 59 -5.35 -11.16 11.73
CA VAL A 59 -4.20 -10.25 11.84
C VAL A 59 -3.85 -9.62 10.49
N GLY A 60 -4.15 -10.33 9.41
CA GLY A 60 -3.82 -9.96 8.03
C GLY A 60 -2.41 -10.35 7.60
N ASP A 61 -1.58 -10.89 8.49
CA ASP A 61 -0.24 -11.37 8.16
C ASP A 61 -0.32 -12.76 7.49
N VAL A 62 0.37 -12.92 6.37
CA VAL A 62 0.53 -14.17 5.62
C VAL A 62 1.85 -14.81 5.98
N LEU A 63 1.78 -16.05 6.44
CA LEU A 63 2.89 -16.83 6.97
C LEU A 63 3.02 -18.13 6.19
N ARG A 64 4.25 -18.46 5.76
CA ARG A 64 4.56 -19.75 5.14
C ARG A 64 5.22 -20.67 6.15
N VAL A 65 4.72 -21.89 6.32
CA VAL A 65 5.33 -22.87 7.23
C VAL A 65 6.69 -23.28 6.68
N ALA A 66 7.76 -22.96 7.42
CA ALA A 66 9.15 -23.20 7.03
C ALA A 66 9.72 -24.48 7.65
N GLY A 67 9.17 -24.94 8.77
CA GLY A 67 9.66 -26.09 9.50
C GLY A 67 8.94 -26.26 10.83
N PHE A 68 9.44 -27.17 11.66
CA PHE A 68 8.90 -27.42 13.00
C PHE A 68 10.04 -27.58 13.99
N LYS A 69 9.90 -26.92 15.15
CA LYS A 69 10.72 -27.18 16.33
C LYS A 69 9.91 -28.05 17.28
N ASN A 70 10.22 -29.34 17.33
CA ASN A 70 9.37 -30.35 17.97
C ASN A 70 7.96 -30.33 17.34
N LYS A 71 6.91 -30.05 18.13
CA LYS A 71 5.54 -29.92 17.65
C LYS A 71 5.15 -28.47 17.28
N ALA A 72 6.01 -27.48 17.57
CA ALA A 72 5.70 -26.08 17.30
C ALA A 72 6.12 -25.71 15.87
N PRO A 73 5.22 -25.17 15.02
CA PRO A 73 5.59 -24.73 13.68
C PRO A 73 6.49 -23.50 13.71
N GLN A 74 7.31 -23.38 12.68
CA GLN A 74 8.15 -22.21 12.40
C GLN A 74 7.68 -21.59 11.08
N PHE A 75 7.60 -20.26 11.04
CA PHE A 75 7.04 -19.55 9.89
C PHE A 75 8.04 -18.58 9.29
N ASN A 76 8.04 -18.51 7.96
CA ASN A 76 8.59 -17.39 7.21
C ASN A 76 7.48 -16.36 7.00
N PHE A 77 7.74 -15.11 7.37
CA PHE A 77 6.83 -14.01 7.06
C PHE A 77 6.82 -13.76 5.55
N VAL A 78 5.65 -13.78 4.92
CA VAL A 78 5.50 -13.56 3.47
C VAL A 78 5.15 -12.11 3.20
N CYS A 79 4.01 -11.66 3.72
CA CYS A 79 3.53 -10.30 3.58
C CYS A 79 2.42 -10.03 4.58
N ARG A 80 1.98 -8.77 4.68
CA ARG A 80 0.70 -8.42 5.28
C ARG A 80 -0.28 -8.12 4.15
N LYS A 81 -1.45 -8.77 4.16
CA LYS A 81 -2.49 -8.54 3.16
C LYS A 81 -2.84 -7.05 3.09
N ASN A 82 -3.09 -6.61 1.87
CA ASN A 82 -3.47 -5.24 1.53
C ASN A 82 -2.39 -4.17 1.79
N VAL A 83 -1.16 -4.49 2.21
CA VAL A 83 -0.10 -3.46 2.32
C VAL A 83 0.58 -3.28 0.97
N VAL A 84 0.46 -2.06 0.42
CA VAL A 84 0.99 -1.65 -0.88
C VAL A 84 2.32 -0.92 -0.71
N LEU A 85 2.40 0.00 0.25
CA LEU A 85 3.61 0.76 0.57
C LEU A 85 3.92 0.71 2.08
N SER A 86 5.21 0.71 2.41
CA SER A 86 5.74 0.74 3.77
C SER A 86 7.21 1.12 3.73
N ILE A 87 7.64 2.11 4.51
CA ILE A 87 9.06 2.50 4.69
C ILE A 87 9.58 2.05 6.05
N ASP A 88 8.83 2.34 7.11
CA ASP A 88 9.13 1.99 8.49
C ASP A 88 7.93 1.24 9.10
N SER A 89 7.25 1.83 10.09
CA SER A 89 6.09 1.24 10.74
C SER A 89 4.77 1.55 10.01
N ASP A 90 4.83 2.44 9.03
CA ASP A 90 3.70 2.82 8.17
C ASP A 90 3.27 1.65 7.28
N LYS A 91 1.96 1.54 7.11
CA LYS A 91 1.33 0.52 6.26
C LYS A 91 0.22 1.21 5.50
N THR A 92 0.46 1.52 4.24
CA THR A 92 -0.54 2.11 3.35
C THR A 92 -1.12 1.03 2.45
N ASP A 93 -2.45 0.95 2.43
CA ASP A 93 -3.17 0.00 1.59
C ASP A 93 -3.54 0.57 0.21
N GLU A 94 -4.01 -0.30 -0.69
CA GLU A 94 -4.36 0.09 -2.06
C GLU A 94 -5.51 1.10 -2.10
N VAL A 95 -6.50 0.94 -1.22
CA VAL A 95 -7.70 1.78 -1.18
C VAL A 95 -7.34 3.17 -0.66
N GLU A 96 -6.53 3.23 0.39
CA GLU A 96 -5.97 4.44 0.96
C GLU A 96 -5.14 5.21 -0.07
N LEU A 97 -4.22 4.51 -0.76
CA LEU A 97 -3.41 5.10 -1.81
C LEU A 97 -4.27 5.63 -2.97
N GLN A 98 -5.23 4.83 -3.44
CA GLN A 98 -6.12 5.21 -4.54
C GLN A 98 -6.95 6.45 -4.19
N ASN A 99 -7.47 6.50 -2.97
CA ASN A 99 -8.23 7.66 -2.48
C ASN A 99 -7.33 8.90 -2.36
N ALA A 100 -6.11 8.74 -1.84
CA ALA A 100 -5.15 9.83 -1.71
C ALA A 100 -4.75 10.42 -3.07
N VAL A 101 -4.45 9.55 -4.05
CA VAL A 101 -4.14 9.96 -5.43
C VAL A 101 -5.33 10.64 -6.09
N LYS A 102 -6.55 10.09 -5.93
CA LYS A 102 -7.77 10.70 -6.48
C LYS A 102 -8.01 12.10 -5.91
N ASN A 103 -7.81 12.28 -4.61
CA ASN A 103 -7.96 13.58 -3.96
C ASN A 103 -6.96 14.60 -4.52
N ALA A 104 -5.69 14.21 -4.66
CA ALA A 104 -4.64 15.07 -5.19
C ALA A 104 -4.86 15.39 -6.68
N ALA A 105 -5.29 14.42 -7.49
CA ALA A 105 -5.54 14.61 -8.92
C ALA A 105 -6.64 15.65 -9.21
N ASN A 106 -7.55 15.92 -8.26
CA ASN A 106 -8.55 16.99 -8.42
C ASN A 106 -7.92 18.38 -8.60
N HIS A 107 -6.71 18.62 -8.06
CA HIS A 107 -5.99 19.88 -8.23
C HIS A 107 -5.53 20.10 -9.68
N LEU A 108 -5.44 19.05 -10.50
CA LEU A 108 -5.05 19.13 -11.92
C LEU A 108 -6.22 19.55 -12.81
N LEU A 109 -7.47 19.26 -12.42
CA LEU A 109 -8.66 19.50 -13.23
C LEU A 109 -8.84 20.97 -13.61
N GLN A 110 -8.46 21.89 -12.71
CA GLN A 110 -8.53 23.34 -12.96
C GLN A 110 -7.59 23.83 -14.08
N PHE A 111 -6.60 23.01 -14.48
CA PHE A 111 -5.66 23.29 -15.56
C PHE A 111 -5.94 22.47 -16.83
N GLY A 112 -7.12 21.83 -16.92
CA GLY A 112 -7.43 20.95 -18.06
C GLY A 112 -6.49 19.75 -18.15
N ALA A 113 -5.99 19.28 -16.99
CA ALA A 113 -5.17 18.09 -16.89
C ALA A 113 -5.87 17.02 -16.05
N SER A 114 -5.68 15.76 -16.44
CA SER A 114 -6.20 14.61 -15.72
C SER A 114 -5.14 13.52 -15.62
N LEU A 115 -5.16 12.80 -14.50
CA LEU A 115 -4.34 11.62 -14.29
C LEU A 115 -4.91 10.46 -15.11
N ILE A 116 -4.12 9.93 -16.05
CA ILE A 116 -4.49 8.77 -16.87
C ILE A 116 -4.28 7.50 -16.05
N GLU A 117 -3.06 7.32 -15.55
CA GLU A 117 -2.65 6.12 -14.83
C GLU A 117 -1.57 6.45 -13.81
N HIS A 118 -1.49 5.64 -12.76
CA HIS A 118 -0.46 5.76 -11.75
C HIS A 118 0.00 4.42 -11.19
N THR A 119 1.25 4.41 -10.73
CA THR A 119 1.82 3.36 -9.88
C THR A 119 2.69 3.99 -8.80
N SER A 120 3.13 3.19 -7.84
CA SER A 120 3.93 3.64 -6.71
C SER A 120 5.07 2.69 -6.41
N TYR A 121 6.09 3.17 -5.71
CA TYR A 121 7.05 2.31 -5.04
C TYR A 121 7.62 3.00 -3.79
N ALA A 122 8.19 2.19 -2.91
CA ALA A 122 8.87 2.65 -1.71
C ALA A 122 10.37 2.80 -2.01
N ASP A 123 10.87 4.02 -2.06
CA ASP A 123 12.29 4.30 -2.30
C ASP A 123 13.06 4.25 -0.99
N THR A 124 14.01 3.33 -0.92
CA THR A 124 14.89 3.10 0.25
C THR A 124 16.36 3.37 -0.08
N SER A 125 16.63 4.01 -1.21
CA SER A 125 17.99 4.42 -1.59
C SER A 125 18.56 5.51 -0.68
N ASN A 126 17.69 6.37 -0.15
CA ASN A 126 18.03 7.43 0.79
C ASN A 126 17.48 7.13 2.19
N ILE A 127 18.09 7.74 3.21
CA ILE A 127 17.66 7.63 4.61
C ILE A 127 17.31 9.03 5.13
N PRO A 128 16.04 9.28 5.55
CA PRO A 128 14.92 8.33 5.53
C PRO A 128 14.42 8.04 4.11
N GLY A 129 13.89 6.82 3.91
CA GLY A 129 13.23 6.45 2.65
C GLY A 129 11.91 7.19 2.47
N HIS A 130 11.36 7.20 1.26
CA HIS A 130 10.14 7.94 0.95
C HIS A 130 9.27 7.22 -0.09
N TYR A 131 8.01 7.64 -0.19
CA TYR A 131 7.10 7.14 -1.22
C TYR A 131 7.33 7.89 -2.53
N VAL A 132 7.36 7.14 -3.64
CA VAL A 132 7.43 7.69 -4.98
C VAL A 132 6.21 7.26 -5.77
N LEU A 133 5.52 8.22 -6.39
CA LEU A 133 4.38 7.99 -7.26
C LEU A 133 4.75 8.36 -8.70
N PHE A 134 4.57 7.42 -9.63
CA PHE A 134 4.67 7.71 -11.06
C PHE A 134 3.30 8.06 -11.61
N TRP A 135 3.17 9.24 -12.21
CA TRP A 135 1.92 9.76 -12.75
C TRP A 135 2.05 10.00 -14.25
N GLU A 136 1.19 9.35 -15.04
CA GLU A 136 1.00 9.70 -16.44
C GLU A 136 -0.22 10.62 -16.55
N ILE A 137 0.00 11.82 -17.08
CA ILE A 137 -1.02 12.86 -17.16
C ILE A 137 -1.40 13.14 -18.61
N SER A 138 -2.68 13.34 -18.87
CA SER A 138 -3.17 13.93 -20.11
C SER A 138 -3.37 15.42 -19.86
N HIS A 139 -2.77 16.25 -20.70
CA HIS A 139 -2.96 17.69 -20.67
C HIS A 139 -3.56 18.15 -21.99
N SER A 140 -4.79 18.66 -21.94
CA SER A 140 -5.51 19.20 -23.10
C SER A 140 -5.69 20.72 -23.02
N GLY A 141 -5.19 21.35 -21.96
CA GLY A 141 -5.22 22.80 -21.76
C GLY A 141 -4.08 23.53 -22.49
N GLU A 142 -4.30 24.81 -22.79
CA GLU A 142 -3.25 25.72 -23.27
C GLU A 142 -2.39 26.27 -22.11
N THR A 143 -2.86 26.12 -20.87
CA THR A 143 -2.24 26.64 -19.66
C THR A 143 -1.25 25.64 -19.05
N LEU A 144 0.04 26.00 -19.05
CA LEU A 144 1.06 25.23 -18.36
C LEU A 144 0.73 25.06 -16.87
N ILE A 145 0.87 23.83 -16.37
CA ILE A 145 0.68 23.50 -14.96
C ILE A 145 1.92 23.99 -14.19
N PRO A 146 1.79 24.93 -13.24
CA PRO A 146 2.92 25.39 -12.44
C PRO A 146 3.48 24.24 -11.58
N PRO A 147 4.82 24.17 -11.36
CA PRO A 147 5.45 23.21 -10.44
C PRO A 147 4.80 23.14 -9.06
N ALA A 148 4.40 24.29 -8.51
CA ALA A 148 3.75 24.41 -7.21
C ALA A 148 2.45 23.58 -7.10
N ILE A 149 1.75 23.33 -8.21
CA ILE A 149 0.54 22.50 -8.20
C ILE A 149 0.88 21.03 -7.98
N PHE A 150 1.99 20.55 -8.54
CA PHE A 150 2.46 19.18 -8.27
C PHE A 150 2.98 19.04 -6.84
N GLU A 151 3.62 20.07 -6.29
CA GLU A 151 4.00 20.13 -4.87
C GLU A 151 2.77 20.09 -3.95
N ASP A 152 1.72 20.85 -4.29
CA ASP A 152 0.43 20.81 -3.59
C ASP A 152 -0.24 19.44 -3.72
N CYS A 153 -0.14 18.79 -4.89
CA CYS A 153 -0.59 17.41 -5.07
C CYS A 153 0.15 16.44 -4.16
N CYS A 154 1.49 16.56 -4.06
CA CYS A 154 2.29 15.73 -3.17
C CYS A 154 1.80 15.85 -1.73
N LEU A 155 1.58 17.08 -1.26
CA LEU A 155 1.06 17.34 0.08
C LEU A 155 -0.38 16.81 0.25
N ALA A 156 -1.26 16.99 -0.73
CA ALA A 156 -2.63 16.50 -0.68
C ALA A 156 -2.69 14.97 -0.56
N VAL A 157 -1.76 14.26 -1.21
CA VAL A 157 -1.57 12.82 -0.98
C VAL A 157 -1.15 12.57 0.47
N GLU A 158 -0.08 13.22 0.95
CA GLU A 158 0.42 13.01 2.32
C GLU A 158 -0.63 13.29 3.41
N GLU A 159 -1.47 14.30 3.22
CA GLU A 159 -2.56 14.65 4.14
C GLU A 159 -3.71 13.61 4.14
N SER A 160 -3.89 12.92 3.02
CA SER A 160 -4.90 11.87 2.87
C SER A 160 -4.44 10.51 3.43
N LEU A 161 -3.14 10.35 3.67
CA LEU A 161 -2.58 9.14 4.26
C LEU A 161 -2.84 9.05 5.78
N ASN A 162 -2.68 7.85 6.30
CA ASN A 162 -3.04 7.47 7.65
C ASN A 162 -2.17 8.17 8.70
N SER A 163 -2.63 8.10 9.94
CA SER A 163 -1.96 8.76 11.06
C SER A 163 -0.52 8.29 11.28
N VAL A 164 -0.19 7.03 10.94
CA VAL A 164 1.15 6.47 11.14
C VAL A 164 2.12 7.05 10.12
N TYR A 165 1.74 7.12 8.84
CA TYR A 165 2.52 7.81 7.81
C TYR A 165 2.78 9.27 8.20
N ARG A 166 1.72 10.00 8.57
CA ARG A 166 1.84 11.42 8.95
C ARG A 166 2.68 11.62 10.22
N GLN A 167 2.61 10.69 11.18
CA GLN A 167 3.50 10.68 12.34
C GLN A 167 4.96 10.49 11.95
N GLY A 168 5.25 9.52 11.07
CA GLY A 168 6.60 9.25 10.55
C GLY A 168 7.21 10.45 9.83
N ARG A 169 6.39 11.23 9.12
CA ARG A 169 6.81 12.49 8.47
C ARG A 169 7.05 13.63 9.46
N VAL A 170 6.15 13.80 10.43
CA VAL A 170 6.13 15.00 11.31
C VAL A 170 7.01 14.82 12.54
N SER A 171 6.78 13.74 13.31
CA SER A 171 7.36 13.49 14.62
C SER A 171 8.64 12.67 14.50
N ASP A 172 8.53 11.46 13.93
CA ASP A 172 9.58 10.45 14.08
C ASP A 172 10.72 10.64 13.07
N LYS A 173 10.47 11.43 12.01
CA LYS A 173 11.40 11.70 10.91
C LYS A 173 11.93 10.44 10.23
N SER A 174 11.17 9.34 10.31
CA SER A 174 11.49 8.05 9.71
C SER A 174 11.09 7.94 8.23
N ILE A 175 10.26 8.88 7.74
CA ILE A 175 9.79 8.91 6.35
C ILE A 175 10.15 10.26 5.72
N GLY A 176 10.77 10.23 4.53
CA GLY A 176 11.10 11.39 3.71
C GLY A 176 9.88 11.99 2.97
N PRO A 177 10.01 13.17 2.35
CA PRO A 177 8.92 13.79 1.60
C PRO A 177 8.46 12.94 0.43
N LEU A 178 7.14 12.76 0.29
CA LEU A 178 6.57 12.09 -0.86
C LEU A 178 7.00 12.78 -2.16
N GLU A 179 7.34 11.95 -3.15
CA GLU A 179 7.77 12.38 -4.48
C GLU A 179 6.72 11.97 -5.52
N ILE A 180 6.34 12.90 -6.40
CA ILE A 180 5.59 12.61 -7.61
C ILE A 180 6.54 12.78 -8.80
N ARG A 181 6.66 11.73 -9.61
CA ARG A 181 7.40 11.72 -10.88
C ARG A 181 6.42 11.67 -12.04
N ILE A 182 6.45 12.69 -12.88
CA ILE A 182 5.64 12.75 -14.09
C ILE A 182 6.35 11.97 -15.18
N VAL A 183 5.65 11.02 -15.79
CA VAL A 183 6.17 10.21 -16.89
C VAL A 183 5.62 10.66 -18.23
N GLU A 184 6.33 10.33 -19.31
CA GLU A 184 5.89 10.57 -20.69
C GLU A 184 4.55 9.87 -20.98
N THR A 185 3.74 10.45 -21.86
CA THR A 185 2.51 9.81 -22.35
C THR A 185 2.82 8.51 -23.10
N GLY A 186 2.08 7.44 -22.81
CA GLY A 186 2.31 6.09 -23.33
C GLY A 186 3.35 5.30 -22.54
N THR A 187 3.81 5.78 -21.38
CA THR A 187 4.73 5.02 -20.51
C THR A 187 4.06 3.78 -19.94
N PHE A 188 2.79 3.90 -19.51
CA PHE A 188 2.06 2.75 -19.00
C PHE A 188 1.68 1.73 -20.08
N ASP A 189 1.57 2.16 -21.34
CA ASP A 189 1.43 1.24 -22.48
C ASP A 189 2.71 0.41 -22.68
N LYS A 190 3.89 1.05 -22.62
CA LYS A 190 5.19 0.33 -22.65
C LYS A 190 5.32 -0.64 -21.47
N LEU A 191 4.83 -0.25 -20.28
CA LEU A 191 4.81 -1.13 -19.11
C LEU A 191 3.90 -2.34 -19.33
N MET A 192 2.74 -2.13 -19.94
CA MET A 192 1.83 -3.22 -20.32
C MET A 192 2.51 -4.16 -21.31
N ASP A 193 3.10 -3.66 -22.40
CA ASP A 193 3.81 -4.47 -23.39
C ASP A 193 4.93 -5.29 -22.75
N TYR A 194 5.68 -4.69 -21.82
CA TYR A 194 6.69 -5.40 -21.04
C TYR A 194 6.07 -6.54 -20.22
N ALA A 195 4.96 -6.30 -19.51
CA ALA A 195 4.28 -7.34 -18.74
C ALA A 195 3.72 -8.48 -19.63
N LEU A 196 3.20 -8.15 -20.81
CA LEU A 196 2.73 -9.14 -21.79
C LEU A 196 3.89 -10.00 -22.31
N SER A 197 5.06 -9.41 -22.56
CA SER A 197 6.26 -10.14 -22.97
C SER A 197 6.75 -11.15 -21.90
N GLN A 198 6.45 -10.89 -20.62
CA GLN A 198 6.75 -11.76 -19.50
C GLN A 198 5.65 -12.81 -19.23
N GLY A 199 4.65 -12.92 -20.11
CA GLY A 199 3.60 -13.93 -20.06
C GLY A 199 2.31 -13.49 -19.37
N ALA A 200 2.10 -12.19 -19.11
CA ALA A 200 0.81 -11.71 -18.63
C ALA A 200 -0.27 -11.87 -19.72
N SER A 201 -1.50 -12.21 -19.31
CA SER A 201 -2.64 -12.27 -20.21
C SER A 201 -3.17 -10.88 -20.51
N ILE A 202 -3.30 -10.54 -21.79
CA ILE A 202 -3.78 -9.22 -22.24
C ILE A 202 -5.17 -8.86 -21.71
N ASN A 203 -6.07 -9.84 -21.62
CA ASN A 203 -7.44 -9.61 -21.18
C ASN A 203 -7.58 -9.47 -19.65
N GLN A 204 -6.51 -9.73 -18.90
CA GLN A 204 -6.49 -9.67 -17.43
C GLN A 204 -5.53 -8.63 -16.89
N TYR A 205 -4.73 -8.01 -17.76
CA TYR A 205 -3.73 -7.05 -17.35
C TYR A 205 -4.42 -5.84 -16.69
N LYS A 206 -3.89 -5.47 -15.53
CA LYS A 206 -4.18 -4.22 -14.83
C LYS A 206 -2.85 -3.65 -14.38
N THR A 207 -2.71 -2.33 -14.51
CA THR A 207 -1.54 -1.64 -13.99
C THR A 207 -1.38 -1.91 -12.49
N PRO A 208 -0.22 -2.43 -12.05
CA PRO A 208 0.02 -2.67 -10.64
C PRO A 208 0.08 -1.33 -9.89
N ARG A 209 -0.64 -1.22 -8.77
CA ARG A 209 -0.63 0.00 -7.95
C ARG A 209 0.67 0.22 -7.19
N CYS A 210 1.44 -0.84 -6.96
CA CYS A 210 2.80 -0.75 -6.46
C CYS A 210 3.72 -1.72 -7.20
N VAL A 211 4.93 -1.25 -7.50
CA VAL A 211 5.97 -2.02 -8.17
C VAL A 211 7.17 -2.18 -7.24
N LYS A 212 7.73 -3.40 -7.22
CA LYS A 212 8.95 -3.72 -6.45
C LYS A 212 10.07 -4.29 -7.33
N TYR A 213 9.76 -4.62 -8.57
CA TYR A 213 10.69 -5.28 -9.48
C TYR A 213 11.59 -4.25 -10.15
N ALA A 214 12.90 -4.34 -9.91
CA ALA A 214 13.86 -3.33 -10.32
C ALA A 214 13.81 -2.96 -11.82
N PRO A 215 13.72 -3.91 -12.77
CA PRO A 215 13.62 -3.57 -14.19
C PRO A 215 12.39 -2.72 -14.56
N ILE A 216 11.26 -2.92 -13.86
CA ILE A 216 10.06 -2.10 -14.06
C ILE A 216 10.28 -0.69 -13.51
N ILE A 217 10.91 -0.57 -12.34
CA ILE A 217 11.23 0.74 -11.74
C ILE A 217 12.21 1.50 -12.62
N GLU A 218 13.20 0.82 -13.20
CA GLU A 218 14.15 1.41 -14.16
C GLU A 218 13.42 1.91 -15.42
N LEU A 219 12.55 1.09 -16.03
CA LEU A 219 11.74 1.49 -17.20
C LEU A 219 10.91 2.75 -16.93
N LEU A 220 10.25 2.79 -15.77
CA LEU A 220 9.48 3.97 -15.35
C LEU A 220 10.40 5.17 -15.11
N SER A 221 11.55 4.97 -14.48
CA SER A 221 12.53 6.03 -14.17
C SER A 221 13.16 6.63 -15.43
N TYR A 222 13.38 5.84 -16.48
CA TYR A 222 13.86 6.34 -17.77
C TYR A 222 12.83 7.21 -18.50
N SER A 223 11.55 7.04 -18.20
CA SER A 223 10.46 7.77 -18.84
C SER A 223 10.01 9.00 -18.04
N VAL A 224 10.76 9.38 -16.99
CA VAL A 224 10.45 10.53 -16.13
C VAL A 224 10.82 11.83 -16.83
N VAL A 225 9.84 12.72 -16.94
CA VAL A 225 9.98 14.08 -17.49
C VAL A 225 10.33 15.08 -16.41
N SER A 226 9.70 14.96 -15.24
CA SER A 226 9.93 15.86 -14.10
C SER A 226 9.58 15.19 -12.77
N ASN A 227 10.15 15.71 -11.68
CA ASN A 227 9.91 15.23 -10.33
C ASN A 227 9.63 16.38 -9.36
N TYR A 228 8.75 16.13 -8.39
CA TYR A 228 8.30 17.11 -7.41
C TYR A 228 8.21 16.45 -6.04
N PHE A 229 8.54 17.19 -5.00
CA PHE A 229 8.48 16.72 -3.62
C PHE A 229 7.44 17.51 -2.83
N SER A 230 6.87 16.88 -1.81
CA SER A 230 6.01 17.59 -0.85
C SER A 230 6.80 18.74 -0.19
N PRO A 231 6.31 19.99 -0.27
CA PRO A 231 7.07 21.17 0.15
C PRO A 231 7.06 21.35 1.68
N LYS A 232 6.15 20.67 2.38
CA LYS A 232 6.00 20.74 3.84
C LYS A 232 5.48 19.42 4.39
N CYS A 233 5.57 19.25 5.71
CA CYS A 233 5.01 18.06 6.35
C CYS A 233 3.48 18.12 6.38
N PRO A 234 2.79 16.97 6.30
CA PRO A 234 1.34 16.89 6.48
C PRO A 234 0.95 17.25 7.92
N LYS A 235 -0.32 17.56 8.16
CA LYS A 235 -0.82 17.85 9.51
C LYS A 235 -0.88 16.57 10.33
N TRP A 236 -0.26 16.59 11.50
CA TRP A 236 -0.37 15.50 12.47
C TRP A 236 -0.39 16.05 13.88
N VAL A 237 -1.26 15.48 14.72
CA VAL A 237 -1.32 15.74 16.16
C VAL A 237 -1.47 14.41 16.90
N PRO A 238 -0.80 14.21 18.04
CA PRO A 238 -1.02 13.01 18.86
C PRO A 238 -2.49 12.94 19.30
N ARG A 239 -3.19 11.83 19.03
CA ARG A 239 -4.51 11.60 19.64
C ARG A 239 -4.33 11.15 21.10
N HIS A 240 -4.90 11.97 22.01
CA HIS A 240 -5.12 11.81 23.46
C HIS A 240 -4.02 12.22 24.46
N LYS A 241 -4.21 13.42 25.05
CA LYS A 241 -4.13 13.67 26.50
C LYS A 241 -5.53 14.03 27.02
N GLN A 242 -6.40 13.06 27.21
CA GLN A 242 -7.68 13.25 27.91
C GLN A 242 -7.99 11.95 28.69
N TRP A 243 -7.23 11.72 29.77
CA TRP A 243 -7.64 10.74 30.78
C TRP A 243 -7.14 11.01 32.21
N CYS A 244 -6.64 12.22 32.50
CA CYS A 244 -6.25 12.59 33.87
C CYS A 244 -6.82 13.95 34.25
N SER A 245 -8.13 14.00 34.51
CA SER A 245 -8.74 15.02 35.36
C SER A 245 -10.19 14.64 35.60
N HIS A 246 -10.43 13.71 36.51
CA HIS A 246 -11.60 13.68 37.38
C HIS A 246 -11.40 12.55 38.39
N GLU A 247 -10.78 12.88 39.53
CA GLU A 247 -11.04 12.25 40.82
C GLU A 247 -10.57 13.24 41.89
N ASN A 248 -11.42 14.24 42.14
CA ASN A 248 -11.49 14.93 43.42
C ASN A 248 -12.86 14.57 43.99
N TYR A 249 -12.87 13.70 44.99
CA TYR A 249 -13.87 13.68 46.07
C TYR A 249 -13.18 13.19 47.34
#